data_AF-A0A846MGU1-F1
#
_entry.id   AF-A0A846MGU1-F1
#
_cell.length_a   1.000
_cell.length_b   1.000
_cell.length_c   1.000
_cell.angle_alpha   90.00
_cell.angle_beta   90.00
_cell.angle_gamma   90.00
#
_symmetry.space_group_name_H-M   'P 1'
#
loop_
_entity.id
_entity.type
_entity.pdbx_description
1 polymer ?
#
loop_
_entity_poly.entity_id
_entity_poly.type
_entity_poly.pdbx_seq_one_letter_code
_entity_poly.pdbx_strand_id
1 'polypeptide(L)'
;MGVTSKTFYDASRVAIVPVGFCYPGRARSGDAAPRPECARLWRKGLLTQMPRIKLTLLVGTYAQENALGAGRMTERVRRFREFLPKYFPLPHPSWRSRMWASANPWFELEVLPELRRRVQDVLEQ
;
A
#
# COMPACT_ATOMS: atom_id res chain seq x y z
N MET A 1 5.33 -7.90 -5.23
CA MET A 1 4.95 -8.91 -4.23
C MET A 1 5.64 -10.24 -4.46
N GLY A 2 5.79 -10.73 -5.69
CA GLY A 2 6.44 -12.03 -5.93
C GLY A 2 5.54 -13.22 -5.61
N VAL A 3 4.22 -13.04 -5.75
CA VAL A 3 3.21 -14.08 -5.51
C VAL A 3 2.46 -14.39 -6.79
N THR A 4 1.85 -15.57 -6.86
CA THR A 4 0.98 -15.95 -7.98
C THR A 4 -0.35 -15.19 -7.94
N SER A 5 -1.05 -15.13 -9.08
CA SER A 5 -2.42 -14.58 -9.15
C SER A 5 -3.37 -15.33 -8.21
N LYS A 6 -3.27 -16.67 -8.15
CA LYS A 6 -4.07 -17.51 -7.25
C LYS A 6 -3.89 -17.10 -5.79
N THR A 7 -2.65 -16.87 -5.36
CA THR A 7 -2.35 -16.41 -4.00
C THR A 7 -2.86 -14.99 -3.75
N PHE A 8 -2.70 -14.09 -4.72
CA PHE A 8 -3.13 -12.69 -4.59
C PHE A 8 -4.65 -12.55 -4.42
N TYR A 9 -5.43 -13.38 -5.12
CA TYR A 9 -6.88 -13.38 -5.07
C TYR A 9 -7.47 -14.37 -4.04
N ASP A 10 -6.64 -15.02 -3.22
CA ASP A 10 -7.10 -15.86 -2.12
C ASP A 10 -7.47 -14.98 -0.91
N ALA A 11 -8.78 -14.77 -0.71
CA ALA A 11 -9.32 -13.96 0.37
C ALA A 11 -8.99 -14.48 1.79
N SER A 12 -8.59 -15.75 1.93
CA SER A 12 -8.12 -16.29 3.22
C SER A 12 -6.69 -15.83 3.57
N ARG A 13 -5.93 -15.37 2.57
CA ARG A 13 -4.52 -14.96 2.69
C ARG A 13 -4.29 -13.47 2.49
N VAL A 14 -5.04 -12.83 1.59
CA VAL A 14 -4.83 -11.44 1.18
C VAL A 14 -6.13 -10.65 1.30
N ALA A 15 -6.09 -9.55 2.05
CA ALA A 15 -7.16 -8.56 2.09
C ALA A 15 -6.85 -7.37 1.16
N ILE A 16 -7.77 -7.03 0.27
CA ILE A 16 -7.68 -5.86 -0.60
C ILE A 16 -8.67 -4.80 -0.07
N VAL A 17 -8.13 -3.73 0.49
CA VAL A 17 -8.93 -2.69 1.14
C VAL A 17 -8.66 -1.33 0.47
N PRO A 18 -9.65 -0.72 -0.20
CA PRO A 18 -9.48 0.60 -0.79
C PRO A 18 -9.51 1.70 0.28
N VAL A 19 -8.87 2.84 -0.01
CA VAL A 19 -8.93 4.03 0.86
C VAL A 19 -10.32 4.70 0.79
N GLY A 20 -10.97 4.63 -0.37
CA GLY A 20 -12.34 5.10 -0.58
C GLY A 20 -13.23 3.97 -1.10
N PHE A 21 -14.44 3.83 -0.54
CA PHE A 21 -15.41 2.79 -0.93
C PHE A 21 -16.38 3.24 -2.03
N CYS A 22 -16.28 4.48 -2.49
CA CYS A 22 -17.12 5.05 -3.53
C CYS A 22 -16.26 5.67 -4.63
N TYR A 23 -16.75 5.62 -5.86
CA TYR A 23 -16.17 6.38 -6.96
C TYR A 23 -16.24 7.89 -6.65
N PRO A 24 -15.11 8.61 -6.60
CA PRO A 24 -15.08 10.01 -6.16
C PRO A 24 -15.46 11.01 -7.27
N GLY A 25 -15.77 10.52 -8.48
CA GLY A 25 -15.96 11.37 -9.66
C GLY A 25 -14.67 11.58 -10.44
N ARG A 26 -14.78 12.30 -11.56
CA ARG A 26 -13.68 12.58 -12.49
C ARG A 26 -12.99 13.92 -12.15
N ALA A 27 -11.67 13.90 -12.09
CA ALA A 27 -10.81 15.09 -12.04
C ALA A 27 -10.15 15.35 -13.41
N ARG A 28 -9.30 16.37 -13.49
CA ARG A 28 -8.64 16.78 -14.74
C ARG A 28 -7.77 15.67 -15.37
N SER A 29 -7.16 14.81 -14.56
CA SER A 29 -6.14 13.84 -15.02
C SER A 29 -6.42 12.39 -14.61
N GLY A 30 -7.69 12.07 -14.31
CA GLY A 30 -8.14 10.75 -13.88
C GLY A 30 -9.32 10.87 -12.91
N ASP A 31 -9.43 9.92 -11.99
CA ASP A 31 -10.39 10.00 -10.91
C ASP A 31 -9.97 11.05 -9.87
N ALA A 32 -10.94 11.65 -9.20
CA ALA A 32 -10.70 12.56 -8.09
C ALA A 32 -10.06 11.84 -6.89
N ALA A 33 -9.54 12.62 -5.96
CA ALA A 33 -9.01 12.09 -4.71
C ALA A 33 -10.09 11.33 -3.92
N PRO A 34 -9.73 10.26 -3.19
CA PRO A 34 -10.66 9.62 -2.26
C PRO A 34 -11.23 10.64 -1.27
N ARG A 35 -12.52 10.55 -1.01
CA ARG A 35 -13.20 11.38 -0.01
C ARG A 35 -12.59 11.16 1.39
N PRO A 36 -12.03 12.20 2.04
CA PRO A 36 -11.26 12.05 3.29
C PRO A 36 -12.09 11.46 4.45
N GLU A 37 -13.38 11.74 4.50
CA GLU A 37 -14.31 11.18 5.48
C GLU A 37 -14.43 9.66 5.40
N CYS A 38 -14.21 9.05 4.22
CA CYS A 38 -14.37 7.62 4.04
C CYS A 38 -13.41 6.83 4.95
N ALA A 39 -12.13 7.17 4.91
CA ALA A 39 -11.14 6.51 5.75
C ALA A 39 -11.35 6.83 7.24
N ARG A 40 -11.73 8.08 7.57
CA ARG A 40 -12.04 8.49 8.96
C ARG A 40 -13.18 7.69 9.57
N LEU A 41 -14.24 7.44 8.81
CA LEU A 41 -15.43 6.73 9.28
C LEU A 41 -15.21 5.21 9.36
N TRP A 42 -14.56 4.63 8.35
CA TRP A 42 -14.64 3.19 8.12
C TRP A 42 -13.34 2.42 8.36
N ARG A 43 -12.17 3.04 8.13
CA ARG A 43 -10.90 2.31 8.09
C ARG A 43 -10.58 1.60 9.40
N LYS A 44 -10.70 2.29 10.53
CA LYS A 44 -10.41 1.71 11.85
C LYS A 44 -11.33 0.53 12.14
N GLY A 45 -12.65 0.72 11.98
CA GLY A 45 -13.64 -0.32 12.23
C GLY A 45 -13.41 -1.56 11.37
N LEU A 46 -13.15 -1.36 10.07
CA LEU A 46 -12.87 -2.46 9.15
C LEU A 46 -11.60 -3.23 9.54
N LEU A 47 -10.49 -2.54 9.80
CA LEU A 47 -9.22 -3.20 10.15
C LEU A 47 -9.30 -3.95 11.48
N THR A 48 -10.10 -3.47 12.45
CA THR A 48 -10.33 -4.17 13.72
C THR A 48 -10.99 -5.54 13.51
N GLN A 49 -11.77 -5.74 12.45
CA GLN A 49 -12.36 -7.04 12.10
C GLN A 49 -11.36 -8.00 11.42
N MET A 50 -10.14 -7.55 11.14
CA MET A 50 -9.09 -8.36 10.52
C MET A 50 -7.85 -8.45 11.43
N PRO A 51 -7.98 -9.04 12.64
CA PRO A 51 -6.91 -9.03 13.64
C PRO A 51 -5.68 -9.86 13.24
N ARG A 52 -5.81 -10.75 12.24
CA ARG A 52 -4.72 -11.62 11.76
C ARG A 52 -3.82 -10.97 10.69
N ILE A 53 -4.03 -9.71 10.33
CA ILE A 53 -3.18 -9.02 9.36
C ILE A 53 -1.79 -8.79 9.97
N LYS A 54 -0.79 -9.47 9.41
CA LYS A 54 0.61 -9.42 9.87
C LYS A 54 1.42 -8.29 9.20
N LEU A 55 1.06 -7.93 7.98
CA LEU A 55 1.72 -6.90 7.16
C LEU A 55 0.69 -6.14 6.33
N THR A 56 0.73 -4.81 6.37
CA THR A 56 -0.14 -3.96 5.55
C THR A 56 0.68 -3.20 4.51
N LEU A 57 0.40 -3.45 3.22
CA LEU A 57 1.02 -2.73 2.11
C LEU A 57 0.29 -1.40 1.89
N LEU A 58 0.96 -0.27 2.09
CA LEU A 58 0.39 1.08 1.94
C LEU A 58 0.72 1.61 0.53
N VAL A 59 -0.19 1.36 -0.42
CA VAL A 59 0.02 1.63 -1.84
C VAL A 59 -0.47 3.03 -2.22
N GLY A 60 0.49 3.93 -2.51
CA GLY A 60 0.23 5.32 -2.91
C GLY A 60 0.06 6.31 -1.75
N THR A 61 0.10 7.60 -2.07
CA THR A 61 0.10 8.71 -1.08
C THR A 61 -1.08 8.65 -0.13
N TYR A 62 -2.31 8.50 -0.62
CA TYR A 62 -3.50 8.50 0.25
C TYR A 62 -3.51 7.35 1.25
N ALA A 63 -3.05 6.15 0.86
CA ALA A 63 -2.96 5.02 1.78
C ALA A 63 -1.90 5.27 2.87
N GLN A 64 -0.76 5.85 2.48
CA GLN A 64 0.32 6.21 3.40
C GLN A 64 -0.13 7.31 4.38
N GLU A 65 -0.79 8.36 3.90
CA GLU A 65 -1.23 9.47 4.74
C GLU A 65 -2.28 9.03 5.76
N ASN A 66 -3.24 8.20 5.35
CA ASN A 66 -4.27 7.68 6.26
C ASN A 66 -3.71 6.78 7.36
N ALA A 67 -2.58 6.11 7.12
CA ALA A 67 -1.99 5.19 8.10
C ALA A 67 -0.89 5.85 8.95
N LEU A 68 -0.18 6.84 8.39
CA LEU A 68 1.07 7.35 8.95
C LEU A 68 1.12 8.90 9.06
N GLY A 69 0.01 9.60 8.78
CA GLY A 69 -0.09 11.06 8.79
C GLY A 69 0.47 11.72 7.53
N ALA A 70 0.45 13.06 7.47
CA ALA A 70 0.99 13.82 6.35
C ALA A 70 2.48 13.51 6.10
N GLY A 71 2.92 13.42 4.85
CA GLY A 71 4.34 13.22 4.52
C GLY A 71 4.58 12.82 3.08
N ARG A 72 5.81 12.98 2.60
CA ARG A 72 6.16 12.74 1.18
C ARG A 72 6.30 11.24 0.91
N MET A 73 5.61 10.76 -0.13
CA MET A 73 5.63 9.35 -0.53
C MET A 73 7.04 8.82 -0.77
N THR A 74 7.88 9.54 -1.51
CA THR A 74 9.26 9.12 -1.81
C THR A 74 10.07 8.87 -0.55
N GLU A 75 10.00 9.78 0.43
CA GLU A 75 10.75 9.68 1.69
C GLU A 75 10.27 8.48 2.52
N ARG A 76 8.95 8.26 2.60
CA ARG A 76 8.36 7.11 3.28
C ARG A 76 8.80 5.79 2.65
N VAL A 77 8.81 5.71 1.31
CA VAL A 77 9.28 4.53 0.58
C VAL A 77 10.79 4.33 0.78
N ARG A 78 11.59 5.40 0.82
CA ARG A 78 13.04 5.32 1.10
C ARG A 78 13.31 4.80 2.52
N ARG A 79 12.51 5.27 3.49
CA ARG A 79 12.60 4.94 4.92
C ARG A 79 11.69 3.77 5.32
N PHE A 80 11.34 2.89 4.37
CA PHE A 80 10.31 1.85 4.58
C PHE A 80 10.57 0.97 5.82
N ARG A 81 11.84 0.76 6.17
CA ARG A 81 12.28 -0.04 7.32
C ARG A 81 11.76 0.48 8.66
N GLU A 82 11.52 1.79 8.78
CA GLU A 82 10.99 2.41 10.01
C GLU A 82 9.52 2.09 10.27
N PHE A 83 8.79 1.63 9.25
CA PHE A 83 7.37 1.31 9.37
C PHE A 83 7.12 -0.20 9.54
N LEU A 84 8.18 -1.01 9.44
CA LEU A 84 8.12 -2.46 9.66
C LEU A 84 7.99 -2.79 11.15
N PRO A 85 7.43 -3.98 11.50
CA PRO A 85 6.88 -5.00 10.59
C PRO A 85 5.45 -4.69 10.11
N LYS A 86 4.80 -3.68 10.68
CA LYS A 86 3.36 -3.45 10.51
C LYS A 86 2.99 -2.93 9.13
N TYR A 87 3.75 -1.97 8.61
CA TYR A 87 3.43 -1.24 7.38
C TYR A 87 4.57 -1.30 6.38
N PHE A 88 4.22 -1.38 5.10
CA PHE A 88 5.18 -1.31 4.00
C PHE A 88 4.71 -0.25 2.99
N PRO A 89 5.26 0.97 3.00
CA PRO A 89 4.90 2.01 2.04
C PRO A 89 5.42 1.70 0.64
N LEU A 90 4.55 1.85 -0.37
CA LEU A 90 4.85 1.62 -1.78
C LEU A 90 4.28 2.74 -2.65
N PRO A 91 4.90 3.06 -3.80
CA PRO A 91 4.26 3.90 -4.81
C PRO A 91 3.04 3.19 -5.41
N HIS A 92 2.09 3.95 -5.94
CA HIS A 92 0.94 3.38 -6.65
C HIS A 92 1.37 2.78 -8.00
N PRO A 93 1.02 1.51 -8.32
CA PRO A 93 1.44 0.86 -9.56
C PRO A 93 0.76 1.51 -10.77
N SER A 94 1.45 2.44 -11.42
CA SER A 94 0.97 3.18 -12.58
C SER A 94 2.13 3.49 -13.52
N TRP A 95 1.85 3.99 -14.73
CA TRP A 95 2.92 4.47 -15.62
C TRP A 95 3.83 5.51 -14.94
N ARG A 96 3.25 6.41 -14.13
CA ARG A 96 4.00 7.43 -13.37
C ARG A 96 4.99 6.81 -12.39
N SER A 97 4.65 5.68 -11.76
CA SER A 97 5.56 5.01 -10.84
C SER A 97 6.73 4.33 -11.55
N ARG A 98 6.60 3.96 -12.83
CA ARG A 98 7.72 3.43 -13.63
C ARG A 98 8.78 4.49 -13.87
N MET A 99 8.37 5.70 -14.28
CA MET A 99 9.28 6.83 -14.43
C MET A 99 9.92 7.21 -13.09
N TRP A 100 9.13 7.24 -12.02
CA TRP A 100 9.64 7.49 -10.67
C TRP A 100 10.67 6.43 -10.24
N ALA A 101 10.44 5.15 -10.52
CA ALA A 101 11.36 4.07 -10.17
C ALA A 101 12.70 4.18 -10.93
N SER A 102 12.66 4.56 -12.21
CA SER A 102 13.88 4.83 -12.99
C SER A 102 14.72 5.97 -12.39
N ALA A 103 14.09 7.01 -11.83
CA ALA A 103 14.77 8.08 -11.11
C ALA A 103 15.20 7.70 -9.67
N ASN A 104 14.76 6.55 -9.17
CA ASN A 104 14.98 6.09 -7.79
C ASN A 104 15.45 4.61 -7.81
N PRO A 105 16.65 4.31 -8.33
CA PRO A 105 17.10 2.93 -8.58
C PRO A 105 17.15 2.07 -7.31
N TRP A 106 17.33 2.70 -6.15
CA TRP A 106 17.25 2.05 -4.85
C TRP A 106 15.89 1.38 -4.57
N PHE A 107 14.81 1.79 -5.24
CA PHE A 107 13.52 1.12 -5.11
C PHE A 107 13.61 -0.33 -5.59
N GLU A 108 14.22 -0.57 -6.73
CA GLU A 108 14.37 -1.92 -7.29
C GLU A 108 15.45 -2.72 -6.57
N LEU A 109 16.54 -2.06 -6.15
CA LEU A 109 17.69 -2.71 -5.52
C LEU A 109 17.48 -3.04 -4.03
N GLU A 110 16.70 -2.24 -3.31
CA GLU A 110 16.55 -2.39 -1.85
C GLU A 110 15.10 -2.69 -1.43
N VAL A 111 14.12 -1.98 -2.00
CA VAL A 111 12.74 -2.02 -1.51
C VAL A 111 12.01 -3.25 -2.04
N LEU A 112 12.11 -3.54 -3.34
CA LEU A 112 11.42 -4.70 -3.94
C LEU A 112 11.91 -6.07 -3.41
N PRO A 113 13.22 -6.31 -3.19
CA PRO A 113 13.68 -7.56 -2.61
C PRO A 113 13.15 -7.77 -1.20
N GLU A 114 13.21 -6.73 -0.35
CA GLU A 114 12.71 -6.81 1.03
C GLU A 114 11.18 -6.93 1.07
N LEU A 115 10.45 -6.29 0.15
CA LEU A 115 9.01 -6.50 -0.01
C LEU A 115 8.69 -7.97 -0.30
N ARG A 116 9.40 -8.60 -1.25
CA ARG A 116 9.18 -10.01 -1.62
C ARG A 116 9.44 -10.92 -0.43
N ARG A 117 10.58 -10.72 0.24
CA ARG A 117 10.97 -11.49 1.43
C ARG A 117 9.91 -11.41 2.53
N ARG A 118 9.49 -10.19 2.91
CA ARG A 118 8.46 -9.98 3.94
C ARG A 118 7.11 -10.58 3.58
N VAL A 119 6.71 -10.48 2.32
CA VAL A 119 5.45 -11.08 1.83
C VAL A 119 5.50 -12.61 1.90
N GLN A 120 6.64 -13.22 1.54
CA GLN A 120 6.84 -14.67 1.68
C GLN A 120 6.79 -15.07 3.17
N ASP A 121 7.54 -14.39 4.03
CA ASP A 121 7.58 -14.67 5.47
C ASP A 121 6.17 -14.71 6.09
N VAL A 122 5.28 -13.79 5.72
CA VAL A 122 3.92 -13.74 6.31
C VAL A 122 2.95 -14.75 5.68
N LEU A 123 3.22 -15.23 4.47
CA LEU A 123 2.37 -16.21 3.77
C LEU A 123 2.71 -17.66 4.12
N GLU A 124 3.93 -17.90 4.62
CA GLU A 124 4.44 -19.21 5.05
C GLU A 124 4.17 -19.50 6.54
N GLN A 125 3.72 -18.49 7.30
CA GLN A 125 3.31 -18.62 8.71
C GLN A 125 1.81 -18.84 8.88
#